data_AF-A0A5C9DZT2-F1
#
_entry.id   AF-A0A5C9DZT2-F1
#
_cell.length_a   1.000
_cell.length_b   1.000
_cell.length_c   1.000
_cell.angle_alpha   90.00
_cell.angle_beta   90.00
_cell.angle_gamma   90.00
#
_symmetry.space_group_name_H-M   'P 1'
#
loop_
_entity.id
_entity.type
_entity.pdbx_description
1 polymer ?
#
loop_
_entity_poly.entity_id
_entity_poly.type
_entity_poly.pdbx_seq_one_letter_code
_entity_poly.pdbx_strand_id
1 'polypeptide(L)'
;MTEDTVDGILMNTILPVLEDVDDISKIEEIIETCSKDEVKILRFLFEMFRKDQRRFPINQAGWRNKYRIHLGTDISQKKIYSENGPIESLMELNLLEIRDSPNRWGGQKYNYRIHVTKNMLSYFE
;
A
#
# COMPACT_ATOMS: atom_id res chain seq x y z
N MET A 1 -38.26 -22.72 17.83
CA MET A 1 -38.64 -22.07 16.56
C MET A 1 -37.35 -21.67 15.90
N THR A 2 -37.21 -22.18 14.69
CA THR A 2 -36.01 -22.32 13.90
C THR A 2 -35.40 -20.98 13.51
N GLU A 3 -34.07 -20.97 13.58
CA GLU A 3 -33.18 -20.16 12.77
C GLU A 3 -33.64 -20.21 11.31
N ASP A 4 -33.74 -19.05 10.66
CA ASP A 4 -33.57 -18.89 9.22
C ASP A 4 -33.61 -17.40 8.88
N THR A 5 -32.44 -16.80 8.69
CA THR A 5 -32.30 -15.69 7.76
C THR A 5 -31.11 -15.96 6.86
N VAL A 6 -31.46 -16.27 5.63
CA VAL A 6 -30.62 -16.62 4.50
C VAL A 6 -30.11 -15.34 3.82
N ASP A 7 -28.90 -15.46 3.28
CA ASP A 7 -28.27 -14.67 2.21
C ASP A 7 -27.76 -13.24 2.45
N GLY A 8 -26.47 -13.11 2.18
CA GLY A 8 -25.74 -11.84 2.06
C GLY A 8 -24.32 -12.06 1.55
N ILE A 9 -24.20 -12.70 0.39
CA ILE A 9 -22.98 -12.85 -0.41
C ILE A 9 -22.21 -11.52 -0.42
N LEU A 10 -21.03 -11.48 0.18
CA LEU A 10 -20.00 -10.51 -0.15
C LEU A 10 -18.63 -11.20 -0.17
N MET A 11 -18.31 -11.65 -1.40
CA MET A 11 -16.99 -11.53 -1.99
C MET A 11 -15.85 -12.18 -1.18
N ASN A 12 -15.83 -13.51 -1.24
CA ASN A 12 -14.60 -14.29 -1.34
C ASN A 12 -13.90 -13.97 -2.68
N THR A 13 -13.55 -12.70 -2.90
CA THR A 13 -12.51 -12.38 -3.88
C THR A 13 -11.21 -12.68 -3.16
N ILE A 14 -10.82 -13.95 -3.22
CA ILE A 14 -9.42 -14.33 -3.16
C ILE A 14 -8.80 -13.60 -4.36
N LEU A 15 -8.46 -12.31 -4.17
CA LEU A 15 -7.40 -11.69 -4.95
C LEU A 15 -6.26 -12.70 -4.89
N PRO A 16 -5.70 -13.13 -6.03
CA PRO A 16 -4.55 -14.02 -5.98
C PRO A 16 -3.54 -13.34 -5.09
N VAL A 17 -3.40 -13.86 -3.87
CA VAL A 17 -2.34 -13.47 -2.98
C VAL A 17 -1.12 -13.78 -3.82
N LEU A 18 -0.39 -12.73 -4.17
CA LEU A 18 0.89 -12.86 -4.83
C LEU A 18 1.87 -13.42 -3.78
N GLU A 19 1.59 -14.64 -3.32
CA GLU A 19 2.58 -15.52 -2.74
C GLU A 19 3.55 -15.77 -3.89
N ASP A 20 4.72 -15.14 -3.81
CA ASP A 20 5.84 -15.28 -4.74
C ASP A 20 5.79 -14.48 -6.06
N VAL A 21 5.65 -13.14 -6.00
CA VAL A 21 6.35 -12.30 -7.02
C VAL A 21 7.83 -12.16 -6.67
N ASP A 22 8.52 -13.30 -6.64
CA ASP A 22 9.98 -13.35 -6.65
C ASP A 22 10.51 -13.34 -8.11
N ASP A 23 9.73 -12.77 -9.04
CA ASP A 23 10.14 -12.47 -10.41
C ASP A 23 10.20 -10.95 -10.63
N ILE A 24 11.41 -10.41 -10.83
CA ILE A 24 11.65 -8.97 -11.07
C ILE A 24 10.89 -8.49 -12.30
N SER A 25 10.82 -9.30 -13.37
CA SER A 25 10.18 -8.89 -14.62
C SER A 25 8.68 -8.65 -14.47
N LYS A 26 8.02 -9.39 -13.57
CA LYS A 26 6.60 -9.15 -13.24
C LYS A 26 6.41 -7.86 -12.45
N ILE A 27 7.35 -7.51 -11.58
CA ILE A 27 7.31 -6.24 -10.83
C ILE A 27 7.47 -5.06 -11.79
N GLU A 28 8.39 -5.16 -12.76
CA GLU A 28 8.59 -4.15 -13.79
C GLU A 28 7.32 -3.95 -14.61
N GLU A 29 6.71 -5.04 -15.10
CA GLU A 29 5.44 -4.97 -15.86
C GLU A 29 4.32 -4.30 -15.05
N ILE A 30 4.16 -4.65 -13.77
CA ILE A 30 3.16 -4.01 -12.90
C ILE A 30 3.47 -2.52 -12.73
N ILE A 31 4.73 -2.14 -12.50
CA ILE A 31 5.11 -0.73 -12.33
C ILE A 31 4.93 0.05 -13.63
N GLU A 32 5.11 -0.56 -14.79
CA GLU A 32 4.81 0.06 -16.09
C GLU A 32 3.32 0.37 -16.28
N THR A 33 2.43 -0.40 -15.65
CA THR A 33 0.98 -0.10 -15.65
C THR A 33 0.60 1.02 -14.67
N CYS A 34 1.48 1.39 -13.74
CA CYS A 34 1.21 2.42 -12.75
C CYS A 34 1.18 3.83 -13.38
N SER A 35 0.23 4.64 -12.95
CA SER A 35 0.19 6.07 -13.23
C SER A 35 1.37 6.80 -12.58
N LYS A 36 1.64 8.01 -13.08
CA LYS A 36 2.71 8.88 -12.56
C LYS A 36 2.59 9.17 -11.06
N ASP A 37 1.37 9.29 -10.54
CA ASP A 37 1.13 9.58 -9.13
C ASP A 37 1.35 8.34 -8.25
N GLU A 38 1.01 7.16 -8.75
CA GLU A 38 1.28 5.90 -8.07
C GLU A 38 2.79 5.64 -7.97
N VAL A 39 3.52 5.84 -9.06
CA VAL A 39 4.99 5.74 -9.07
C VAL A 39 5.62 6.73 -8.08
N LYS A 40 5.10 7.96 -7.96
CA LYS A 40 5.56 8.92 -6.94
C LYS A 40 5.35 8.41 -5.52
N ILE A 41 4.17 7.82 -5.24
CA ILE A 41 3.87 7.25 -3.92
C ILE A 41 4.82 6.08 -3.61
N LEU A 42 5.02 5.17 -4.55
CA LEU A 42 5.93 4.03 -4.38
C LEU A 42 7.35 4.49 -4.07
N ARG A 43 7.89 5.43 -4.85
CA ARG A 43 9.23 6.01 -4.61
C ARG A 43 9.33 6.65 -3.23
N PHE A 44 8.36 7.47 -2.85
CA PHE A 44 8.33 8.11 -1.54
C PHE A 44 8.31 7.08 -0.39
N LEU A 45 7.44 6.07 -0.47
CA LEU A 45 7.32 5.05 0.57
C LEU A 45 8.57 4.17 0.66
N PHE A 46 9.19 3.84 -0.47
CA PHE A 46 10.46 3.12 -0.51
C PHE A 46 11.59 3.90 0.16
N GLU A 47 11.74 5.20 -0.14
CA GLU A 47 12.73 6.05 0.51
C GLU A 47 12.51 6.15 2.03
N MET A 48 11.26 6.29 2.46
CA MET A 48 10.89 6.30 3.87
C MET A 48 11.19 4.98 4.56
N PHE A 49 10.92 3.86 3.88
CA PHE A 49 11.25 2.53 4.39
C PHE A 49 12.76 2.36 4.56
N ARG A 50 13.59 2.67 3.56
CA ARG A 50 15.05 2.62 3.66
C ARG A 50 15.60 3.50 4.77
N LYS A 51 15.06 4.71 4.91
CA LYS A 51 15.46 5.66 5.95
C LYS A 51 15.16 5.12 7.36
N ASP A 52 13.98 4.53 7.54
CA ASP A 52 13.53 3.98 8.82
C ASP A 52 14.27 2.68 9.16
N GLN A 53 14.55 1.81 8.18
CA GLN A 53 15.28 0.54 8.40
C GLN A 53 16.67 0.74 9.02
N ARG A 54 17.31 1.89 8.80
CA ARG A 54 18.59 2.22 9.45
C ARG A 54 18.47 2.41 10.97
N ARG A 55 17.25 2.59 11.49
CA ARG A 55 16.97 2.97 12.88
C ARG A 55 16.01 2.02 13.59
N PHE A 56 15.15 1.33 12.85
CA PHE A 56 14.07 0.52 13.40
C PHE A 56 14.05 -0.89 12.77
N PRO A 57 13.53 -1.90 13.48
CA PRO A 57 13.29 -3.22 12.92
C PRO A 57 12.36 -3.18 11.69
N ILE A 58 12.48 -4.18 10.81
CA ILE A 58 11.77 -4.22 9.52
C ILE A 58 10.23 -4.13 9.64
N ASN A 59 9.65 -4.68 10.71
CA ASN A 59 8.20 -4.63 10.96
C ASN A 59 7.70 -3.23 11.39
N GLN A 60 8.62 -2.33 11.80
CA GLN A 60 8.31 -0.97 12.21
C GLN A 60 8.69 0.08 11.15
N ALA A 61 9.50 -0.27 10.16
CA ALA A 61 9.98 0.65 9.15
C ALA A 61 8.93 1.03 8.08
N GLY A 62 8.97 2.29 7.63
CA GLY A 62 8.32 2.75 6.39
C GLY A 62 6.83 3.08 6.49
N TRP A 63 6.19 2.89 7.64
CA TRP A 63 4.77 3.15 7.81
C TRP A 63 4.44 4.65 7.78
N ARG A 64 3.52 5.08 6.91
CA ARG A 64 3.06 6.47 6.75
C ARG A 64 1.54 6.53 6.59
N ASN A 65 0.90 7.56 7.14
CA ASN A 65 -0.52 7.82 6.89
C ASN A 65 -0.73 8.61 5.57
N LYS A 66 -1.97 8.70 5.11
CA LYS A 66 -2.34 9.43 3.88
C LYS A 66 -1.83 10.88 3.88
N TYR A 67 -1.87 11.55 5.03
CA TYR A 67 -1.38 12.92 5.16
C TYR A 67 0.14 13.05 4.91
N ARG A 68 0.95 12.14 5.47
CA ARG A 68 2.40 12.13 5.23
C ARG A 68 2.74 11.80 3.78
N ILE A 69 1.96 10.92 3.15
CA ILE A 69 2.10 10.59 1.72
C ILE A 69 1.82 11.81 0.86
N HIS A 70 0.72 12.53 1.12
CA HIS A 70 0.39 13.79 0.46
C HIS A 70 1.57 14.78 0.52
N LEU A 71 2.07 15.05 1.73
CA LEU A 71 3.19 16.00 1.91
C LEU A 71 4.49 15.55 1.25
N GLY A 72 4.73 14.25 1.14
CA GLY A 72 5.96 13.68 0.58
C GLY A 72 5.97 13.54 -0.94
N THR A 73 4.81 13.59 -1.60
CA THR A 73 4.66 13.28 -3.03
C THR A 73 4.19 14.46 -3.87
N ASP A 74 3.80 15.57 -3.23
CA ASP A 74 3.18 16.73 -3.88
C ASP A 74 1.88 16.40 -4.66
N ILE A 75 1.27 15.26 -4.37
CA ILE A 75 -0.02 14.87 -4.92
C ILE A 75 -1.10 15.52 -4.07
N SER A 76 -2.06 16.22 -4.68
CA SER A 76 -3.11 16.92 -3.91
C SER A 76 -3.78 16.04 -2.86
N GLN A 77 -4.08 16.61 -1.68
CA GLN A 77 -4.74 15.91 -0.60
C GLN A 77 -6.07 15.28 -1.08
N LYS A 78 -6.85 16.01 -1.88
CA LYS A 78 -8.10 15.50 -2.46
C LYS A 78 -7.90 14.19 -3.23
N LYS A 79 -6.82 14.08 -4.00
CA LYS A 79 -6.50 12.87 -4.79
C LYS A 79 -5.99 11.71 -3.93
N ILE A 80 -5.19 11.99 -2.90
CA ILE A 80 -4.74 10.95 -1.95
C ILE A 80 -5.93 10.36 -1.16
N TYR A 81 -6.93 11.19 -0.86
CA TYR A 81 -8.10 10.81 -0.06
C TYR A 81 -9.31 10.38 -0.90
N SER A 82 -9.23 10.40 -2.24
CA SER A 82 -10.35 9.98 -3.07
C SER A 82 -10.56 8.47 -3.01
N GLU A 83 -11.83 8.08 -3.03
CA GLU A 83 -12.25 6.72 -3.36
C GLU A 83 -11.76 6.40 -4.79
N ASN A 84 -11.19 5.21 -4.99
CA ASN A 84 -10.48 4.79 -6.20
C ASN A 84 -9.27 5.69 -6.54
N GLY A 85 -8.68 6.31 -5.51
CA GLY A 85 -7.45 7.09 -5.65
C GLY A 85 -6.21 6.21 -5.85
N PRO A 86 -5.03 6.84 -6.07
CA PRO A 86 -3.79 6.12 -6.34
C PRO A 86 -3.36 5.20 -5.18
N ILE A 87 -3.77 5.47 -3.93
CA ILE A 87 -3.48 4.56 -2.81
C ILE A 87 -4.30 3.28 -2.91
N GLU A 88 -5.59 3.38 -3.27
CA GLU A 88 -6.47 2.20 -3.36
C GLU A 88 -6.09 1.32 -4.54
N SER A 89 -5.81 1.92 -5.69
CA SER A 89 -5.28 1.20 -6.86
C SER A 89 -3.97 0.47 -6.55
N LEU A 90 -3.02 1.12 -5.87
CA LEU A 90 -1.77 0.44 -5.43
C LEU A 90 -1.99 -0.69 -4.42
N MET A 91 -3.04 -0.61 -3.59
CA MET A 91 -3.44 -1.70 -2.69
C MET A 91 -4.04 -2.87 -3.47
N GLU A 92 -4.85 -2.61 -4.49
CA GLU A 92 -5.42 -3.63 -5.39
C GLU A 92 -4.33 -4.36 -6.17
N LEU A 93 -3.26 -3.66 -6.57
CA LEU A 93 -2.06 -4.24 -7.18
C LEU A 93 -1.14 -4.97 -6.17
N ASN A 94 -1.51 -5.00 -4.88
CA ASN A 94 -0.72 -5.60 -3.80
C ASN A 94 0.71 -5.04 -3.68
N LEU A 95 0.91 -3.78 -4.08
CA LEU A 95 2.19 -3.08 -3.96
C LEU A 95 2.36 -2.37 -2.63
N LEU A 96 1.27 -2.22 -1.87
CA LEU A 96 1.25 -1.60 -0.56
C LEU A 96 0.70 -2.56 0.50
N GLU A 97 1.24 -2.44 1.70
CA GLU A 97 0.66 -3.03 2.90
C GLU A 97 -0.10 -1.97 3.69
N ILE A 98 -1.18 -2.39 4.35
CA ILE A 98 -2.00 -1.54 5.22
C ILE A 98 -2.04 -2.11 6.64
N ARG A 99 -2.06 -1.22 7.64
CA ARG A 99 -2.34 -1.58 9.03
C ARG A 99 -3.12 -0.50 9.74
N ASP A 100 -3.73 -0.83 10.87
CA ASP A 100 -4.32 0.15 11.77
C ASP A 100 -3.28 1.17 12.26
N SER A 101 -3.69 2.44 12.29
CA SER A 101 -2.87 3.50 12.88
C SER A 101 -2.79 3.32 14.40
N PRO A 102 -1.59 3.42 15.00
CA PRO A 102 -1.45 3.40 16.46
C PRO A 102 -2.15 4.61 17.11
N ASN A 103 -2.32 5.71 16.36
CA ASN A 103 -2.99 6.92 16.80
C ASN A 103 -4.16 7.22 15.88
N ARG A 104 -5.39 7.16 16.41
CA ARG A 104 -6.63 7.46 15.66
C ARG A 104 -6.97 8.95 15.58
N TRP A 105 -6.08 9.81 16.04
CA TRP A 105 -6.33 11.25 16.09
C TRP A 105 -6.43 11.84 14.67
N GLY A 106 -7.37 12.76 14.47
CA GLY A 106 -7.62 13.39 13.16
C GLY A 106 -8.23 12.46 12.10
N GLY A 107 -8.90 11.38 12.51
CA GLY A 107 -9.59 10.46 11.58
C GLY A 107 -8.67 9.60 10.73
N GLN A 108 -7.36 9.58 11.02
CA GLN A 108 -6.40 8.74 10.30
C GLN A 108 -6.49 7.29 10.80
N LYS A 109 -7.29 6.47 10.11
CA LYS A 109 -7.54 5.07 10.50
C LYS A 109 -6.36 4.15 10.22
N TYR A 110 -5.62 4.39 9.13
CA TYR A 110 -4.63 3.44 8.63
C TYR A 110 -3.27 4.08 8.34
N ASN A 111 -2.23 3.24 8.40
CA ASN A 111 -0.92 3.51 7.84
C ASN A 111 -0.62 2.54 6.70
N TYR A 112 0.21 3.00 5.79
CA TYR A 112 0.59 2.32 4.57
C TYR A 112 2.11 2.22 4.51
N ARG A 113 2.63 1.16 3.91
CA ARG A 113 4.04 1.05 3.50
C ARG A 113 4.14 0.29 2.19
N ILE A 114 5.29 0.38 1.53
CA ILE A 114 5.57 -0.48 0.38
C ILE A 114 5.55 -1.95 0.82
N HIS A 115 4.96 -2.83 0.00
CA HIS A 115 5.07 -4.27 0.21
C HIS A 115 6.51 -4.70 -0.08
N VAL A 116 7.16 -5.36 0.87
CA VAL A 116 8.59 -5.63 0.78
C VAL A 116 8.82 -7.07 0.35
N THR A 117 8.96 -7.29 -0.95
CA THR A 117 9.54 -8.54 -1.50
C THR A 117 11.04 -8.36 -1.72
N LYS A 118 11.81 -9.45 -1.76
CA LYS A 118 13.27 -9.38 -2.04
C LYS A 118 13.57 -8.63 -3.33
N ASN A 119 12.72 -8.80 -4.33
CA ASN A 119 12.88 -8.21 -5.65
C ASN A 119 12.46 -6.74 -5.73
N MET A 120 11.40 -6.34 -5.04
CA MET A 120 11.00 -4.93 -5.02
C MET A 120 12.09 -4.04 -4.45
N LEU A 121 12.86 -4.54 -3.47
CA LEU A 121 13.98 -3.76 -2.91
C LEU A 121 15.06 -3.49 -3.95
N SER A 122 15.31 -4.42 -4.86
CA SER A 122 16.37 -4.31 -5.89
C SER A 122 15.98 -3.36 -7.03
N TYR A 123 14.69 -3.23 -7.35
CA TYR A 123 14.22 -2.37 -8.46
C TYR A 123 14.42 -0.86 -8.21
N PHE A 124 14.36 -0.45 -6.95
CA PHE A 124 14.49 0.98 -6.58
C PHE A 124 15.91 1.36 -6.10
N GLU A 125 16.90 0.48 -6.26
CA GLU A 125 18.33 0.78 -6.06
C GLU A 125 18.96 1.44 -7.29
#